data_AF-A0A8W8INJ8-F1
#
_entry.id   AF-A0A8W8INJ8-F1
#
_cell.length_a   1.000
_cell.length_b   1.000
_cell.length_c   1.000
_cell.angle_alpha   90.00
_cell.angle_beta   90.00
_cell.angle_gamma   90.00
#
_symmetry.space_group_name_H-M   'P 1'
#
loop_
_entity.id
_entity.type
_entity.pdbx_description
1 polymer ?
#
loop_
_entity_poly.entity_id
_entity_poly.type
_entity_poly.pdbx_seq_one_letter_code
_entity_poly.pdbx_strand_id
1 'polypeptide(L)'
;YVKGQRLRGGPQMIQLSLDGKRLYVTTSLFAKWDDQFYPELAKEGCQMYILDVNNVTGGLSLNPNFLVDFGKEPQGPMLAHEVRYPGGDCSSDIWLAHTGVKNKM
;
A
#
# COMPACT_ATOMS: atom_id res chain seq x y z
N TYR A 1 12.21 -5.63 10.72
CA TYR A 1 11.99 -4.40 11.48
C TYR A 1 12.23 -3.21 10.56
N VAL A 2 11.45 -2.15 10.69
CA VAL A 2 11.63 -0.85 10.01
C VAL A 2 11.50 0.24 11.05
N LYS A 3 12.45 1.19 11.10
CA LYS A 3 12.48 2.25 12.13
C LYS A 3 12.27 1.74 13.56
N GLY A 4 12.86 0.59 13.90
CA GLY A 4 12.73 -0.03 15.22
C GLY A 4 11.40 -0.71 15.51
N GLN A 5 10.43 -0.69 14.60
CA GLN A 5 9.15 -1.39 14.74
C GLN A 5 9.18 -2.75 14.05
N ARG A 6 8.59 -3.75 14.69
CA ARG A 6 8.36 -5.07 14.10
C ARG A 6 7.27 -4.93 13.03
N LEU A 7 7.41 -5.67 11.94
CA LEU A 7 6.34 -5.76 10.94
C LEU A 7 5.19 -6.59 11.54
N ARG A 8 3.97 -6.05 11.53
CA ARG A 8 2.74 -6.69 12.02
C ARG A 8 1.82 -7.04 10.87
N GLY A 9 1.17 -8.20 10.95
CA GLY A 9 0.34 -8.70 9.86
C GLY A 9 1.16 -9.15 8.64
N GLY A 10 0.50 -9.13 7.48
CA GLY A 10 1.12 -9.36 6.18
C GLY A 10 0.74 -8.25 5.18
N PRO A 11 1.44 -8.12 4.04
CA PRO A 11 1.03 -7.23 2.96
C PRO A 11 -0.40 -7.53 2.50
N GLN A 12 -1.26 -6.51 2.43
CA GLN A 12 -2.64 -6.67 1.99
C GLN A 12 -2.95 -5.75 0.80
N MET A 13 -3.36 -4.50 1.02
CA MET A 13 -3.58 -3.56 -0.08
C MET A 13 -2.24 -3.00 -0.51
N ILE A 14 -2.09 -2.88 -1.83
CA ILE A 14 -0.89 -2.32 -2.45
C ILE A 14 -1.28 -1.22 -3.42
N GLN A 15 -0.46 -0.17 -3.48
CA GLN A 15 -0.68 0.96 -4.37
C GLN A 15 0.64 1.40 -5.00
N LEU A 16 0.74 1.33 -6.33
CA LEU A 16 1.95 1.70 -7.06
C LEU A 16 1.89 3.19 -7.43
N SER A 17 3.01 3.91 -7.27
CA SER A 17 3.13 5.27 -7.79
C SER A 17 3.10 5.32 -9.31
N LEU A 18 2.60 6.43 -9.88
CA LEU A 18 2.49 6.61 -11.34
C LEU A 18 3.82 6.49 -12.09
N ASP A 19 4.93 6.87 -11.46
CA ASP A 19 6.28 6.68 -12.02
C ASP A 19 6.82 5.26 -11.85
N GLY A 20 6.07 4.36 -11.21
CA GLY A 20 6.41 2.95 -11.01
C GLY A 20 7.55 2.70 -10.02
N LYS A 21 7.92 3.66 -9.17
CA LYS A 21 9.11 3.57 -8.29
C LYS A 21 8.83 3.26 -6.82
N ARG A 22 7.59 3.44 -6.36
CA ARG A 22 7.20 3.25 -4.95
C ARG A 22 5.93 2.42 -4.88
N LEU A 23 6.00 1.26 -4.23
CA LEU A 23 4.84 0.44 -3.94
C LEU A 23 4.49 0.59 -2.46
N TYR A 24 3.38 1.25 -2.18
CA TYR A 24 2.87 1.42 -0.82
C TYR A 24 2.07 0.20 -0.42
N VAL A 25 2.20 -0.22 0.83
CA VAL A 25 1.61 -1.47 1.33
C VAL A 25 1.00 -1.20 2.70
N THR A 26 -0.26 -1.58 2.92
CA THR A 26 -0.90 -1.64 4.24
C THR A 26 -1.08 -3.09 4.70
N THR A 27 -1.33 -3.30 5.99
CA THR A 27 -1.32 -4.65 6.58
C THR A 27 -2.64 -5.17 7.13
N SER A 28 -3.75 -4.43 6.98
CA SER A 28 -5.08 -4.84 7.46
C SER A 28 -6.00 -5.23 6.31
N LEU A 29 -6.70 -6.35 6.46
CA LEU A 29 -7.73 -6.81 5.52
C LEU A 29 -9.13 -6.42 5.99
N PHE A 30 -9.51 -6.93 7.15
CA PHE A 30 -10.85 -6.81 7.72
C PHE A 30 -10.78 -7.18 9.19
N ALA A 31 -11.29 -6.32 10.07
CA ALA A 31 -11.04 -6.40 11.52
C ALA A 31 -11.27 -7.80 12.13
N LYS A 32 -12.32 -8.52 11.74
CA LYS A 32 -12.59 -9.87 12.27
C LYS A 32 -11.62 -10.93 11.77
N TRP A 33 -11.13 -10.79 10.56
CA TRP A 33 -10.15 -11.72 9.99
C TRP A 33 -8.76 -11.38 10.50
N ASP A 34 -8.44 -10.10 10.60
CA ASP A 34 -7.21 -9.63 11.21
C ASP A 34 -7.10 -10.14 12.65
N ASP A 35 -8.16 -10.06 13.46
CA ASP A 35 -8.19 -10.61 14.83
C ASP A 35 -7.98 -12.13 14.87
N GLN A 36 -8.45 -12.86 13.85
CA GLN A 36 -8.30 -14.30 13.76
C GLN A 36 -6.87 -14.74 13.37
N PHE A 37 -6.28 -14.09 12.37
CA PHE A 37 -4.98 -14.49 11.79
C PHE A 37 -3.79 -13.75 12.39
N TYR A 38 -3.99 -12.49 12.79
CA TYR A 38 -3.00 -11.56 13.33
C TYR A 38 -3.59 -10.78 14.52
N PRO A 39 -3.89 -11.45 15.65
CA PRO A 39 -4.54 -10.83 16.82
C PRO A 39 -3.78 -9.62 17.39
N GLU A 40 -2.49 -9.46 17.07
CA GLU A 40 -1.72 -8.27 17.39
C GLU A 40 -2.20 -7.02 16.65
N LEU A 41 -2.77 -7.13 15.45
CA LEU A 41 -3.29 -5.98 14.68
C LEU A 41 -4.48 -5.32 15.40
N ALA A 42 -5.33 -6.11 16.05
CA ALA A 42 -6.45 -5.59 16.84
C ALA A 42 -5.98 -4.79 18.08
N LYS A 43 -4.77 -5.07 18.58
CA LYS A 43 -4.22 -4.47 19.81
C LYS A 43 -3.24 -3.34 19.54
N GLU A 44 -2.47 -3.45 18.47
CA GLU A 44 -1.35 -2.56 18.15
C GLU A 44 -1.54 -1.78 16.84
N GLY A 45 -2.62 -2.06 16.10
CA GLY A 45 -2.94 -1.36 14.86
C GLY A 45 -2.08 -1.82 13.68
N CYS A 46 -2.55 -1.50 12.49
CA CYS A 46 -1.83 -1.83 11.27
C CYS A 46 -0.69 -0.86 10.99
N GLN A 47 0.05 -1.14 9.92
CA GLN A 47 1.21 -0.37 9.51
C GLN A 47 1.17 -0.15 8.00
N MET A 48 1.87 0.88 7.54
CA MET A 48 2.10 1.14 6.13
C MET A 48 3.58 1.30 5.82
N TYR A 49 4.00 0.65 4.75
CA TYR A 49 5.38 0.57 4.27
C TYR A 49 5.50 1.01 2.82
N ILE A 50 6.73 1.27 2.40
CA ILE A 50 7.07 1.42 0.98
C ILE A 50 8.06 0.31 0.61
N LEU A 51 7.82 -0.33 -0.53
CA LEU A 51 8.85 -1.05 -1.26
C LEU A 51 9.38 -0.12 -2.36
N ASP A 52 10.70 0.04 -2.39
CA ASP A 52 11.39 0.69 -3.50
C ASP A 52 11.37 -0.28 -4.69
N VAL A 53 10.90 0.22 -5.84
CA VAL A 53 10.75 -0.56 -7.07
C VAL A 53 11.83 -0.15 -8.04
N ASN A 54 12.67 -1.11 -8.45
CA ASN A 54 13.56 -0.91 -9.59
C ASN A 54 12.85 -1.31 -10.87
N ASN A 55 12.20 -0.34 -11.51
CA ASN A 55 11.44 -0.55 -12.75
C ASN A 55 12.29 -0.56 -14.03
N VAL A 56 13.62 -0.47 -13.91
CA VAL A 56 14.55 -0.55 -15.05
C VAL A 56 15.12 -1.96 -15.18
N THR A 57 15.62 -2.54 -14.09
CA THR A 57 16.23 -3.88 -14.08
C THR A 57 15.40 -4.94 -13.37
N GLY A 58 14.24 -4.55 -12.81
CA GLY A 58 13.45 -5.40 -11.93
C GLY A 58 14.00 -5.43 -10.51
N GLY A 59 13.12 -5.71 -9.56
CA GLY A 59 13.45 -5.87 -8.15
C GLY A 59 12.59 -5.03 -7.21
N LEU A 60 12.39 -5.56 -6.01
CA LEU A 60 11.69 -4.91 -4.91
C LEU A 60 12.57 -4.99 -3.66
N SER A 61 12.70 -3.87 -2.95
CA SER A 61 13.38 -3.82 -1.66
C SER A 61 12.56 -3.03 -0.66
N LEU A 62 12.47 -3.51 0.57
CA LEU A 62 11.81 -2.78 1.66
C LEU A 62 12.56 -1.48 1.94
N ASN A 63 11.86 -0.35 1.88
CA ASN A 63 12.44 0.95 2.19
C ASN A 63 12.62 1.09 3.72
N PRO A 64 13.85 1.15 4.24
CA PRO A 64 14.08 1.17 5.69
C PRO A 64 13.73 2.51 6.35
N ASN A 65 13.48 3.56 5.56
CA ASN A 65 13.30 4.93 6.02
C ASN A 65 11.83 5.35 6.09
N PHE A 66 10.91 4.52 5.60
CA PHE A 66 9.48 4.81 5.59
C PHE A 66 8.68 3.82 6.44
N LEU A 67 7.92 4.36 7.39
CA LEU A 67 6.92 3.63 8.16
C LEU A 67 5.86 4.63 8.63
N VAL A 68 4.59 4.29 8.42
CA VAL A 68 3.47 4.88 9.15
C VAL A 68 2.92 3.81 10.08
N ASP A 69 2.88 4.12 11.36
CA ASP A 69 2.39 3.22 12.40
C ASP A 69 1.06 3.76 12.92
N PHE A 70 -0.04 3.05 12.64
CA PHE A 70 -1.40 3.43 13.02
C PHE A 70 -1.78 2.96 14.43
N GLY A 71 -0.83 2.48 15.23
CA GLY A 71 -1.07 2.01 16.59
C GLY A 71 -1.30 3.11 17.63
N LYS A 72 -0.94 4.35 17.31
CA LYS A 72 -0.97 5.49 18.24
C LYS A 72 -1.94 6.60 17.81
N GLU A 73 -2.95 6.26 17.02
CA GLU A 73 -3.97 7.23 16.64
C GLU A 73 -4.77 7.70 17.87
N PRO A 74 -5.37 8.91 17.85
CA PRO A 74 -5.98 9.52 19.04
C PRO A 74 -7.08 8.70 19.73
N GLN A 75 -7.75 7.82 18.99
CA GLN A 75 -8.84 6.96 19.50
C GLN A 75 -8.40 5.49 19.69
N GLY A 76 -7.09 5.24 19.68
CA GLY A 76 -6.52 3.90 19.75
C GLY A 76 -6.12 3.34 18.38
N PRO A 77 -5.69 2.07 18.34
CA PRO A 77 -5.11 1.48 17.14
C PRO A 77 -6.08 1.42 15.97
N MET A 78 -5.62 1.84 14.79
CA MET A 78 -6.42 1.86 13.56
C MET A 78 -5.99 0.80 12.55
N LEU A 79 -6.95 0.41 11.71
CA LEU A 79 -6.83 -0.62 10.68
C LEU A 79 -7.00 0.02 9.29
N ALA A 80 -5.99 0.80 8.88
CA ALA A 80 -5.92 1.39 7.55
C ALA A 80 -5.87 0.31 6.46
N HIS A 81 -6.69 0.49 5.43
CA HIS A 81 -6.89 -0.46 4.35
C HIS A 81 -6.37 0.08 3.01
N GLU A 82 -7.17 0.86 2.28
CA GLU A 82 -6.80 1.37 0.96
C GLU A 82 -6.00 2.68 1.02
N VAL A 83 -5.06 2.84 0.08
CA VAL A 83 -4.28 4.07 -0.11
C VAL A 83 -4.69 4.71 -1.43
N ARG A 84 -5.04 6.01 -1.40
CA ARG A 84 -5.41 6.78 -2.59
C ARG A 84 -4.54 8.01 -2.73
N TYR A 85 -4.10 8.32 -3.94
CA TYR A 85 -3.26 9.49 -4.16
C TYR A 85 -4.09 10.71 -4.54
N PRO A 86 -3.69 11.92 -4.08
CA PRO A 86 -4.20 13.14 -4.66
C PRO A 86 -3.87 13.18 -6.16
N GLY A 87 -4.90 13.32 -7.01
CA GLY A 87 -4.73 13.41 -8.46
C GLY A 87 -4.69 12.09 -9.21
N GLY A 88 -5.01 10.97 -8.54
CA GLY A 88 -5.15 9.67 -9.20
C GLY A 88 -3.93 8.76 -9.09
N ASP A 89 -4.17 7.47 -9.27
CA ASP A 89 -3.22 6.40 -9.02
C ASP A 89 -3.54 5.17 -9.90
N CYS A 90 -2.68 4.14 -9.84
CA CYS A 90 -2.79 2.98 -10.73
C CYS A 90 -4.03 2.10 -10.51
N SER A 91 -4.89 2.40 -9.54
CA SER A 91 -6.10 1.67 -9.22
C SER A 91 -7.36 2.55 -9.18
N SER A 92 -7.24 3.87 -9.34
CA SER A 92 -8.38 4.79 -9.42
C SER A 92 -8.74 5.18 -10.86
N ASP A 93 -7.75 5.30 -11.74
CA ASP A 93 -7.93 5.97 -13.03
C ASP A 93 -8.13 4.99 -14.19
N ILE A 94 -9.14 5.27 -15.01
CA ILE A 94 -9.43 4.54 -16.24
C ILE A 94 -9.13 5.47 -17.42
N TRP A 95 -8.17 5.09 -18.25
CA TRP A 95 -7.75 5.87 -19.41
C TRP A 95 -8.47 5.41 -20.67
N LEU A 96 -9.13 6.32 -21.38
CA LEU A 96 -9.63 6.05 -22.72
C LEU A 96 -8.49 6.24 -23.72
N ALA A 97 -8.01 5.14 -24.29
CA ALA A 97 -7.06 5.21 -25.40
C ALA A 97 -7.82 5.45 -26.71
N HIS A 98 -7.45 6.49 -27.45
CA HIS A 98 -7.88 6.62 -28.84
C HIS A 98 -7.16 5.57 -29.69
N THR A 99 -7.67 4.35 -29.71
CA THR A 99 -7.28 3.34 -30.70
C THR A 99 -7.99 3.67 -32.02
N GLY A 100 -7.59 4.78 -32.63
CA GLY A 100 -8.17 5.23 -33.88
C GLY A 100 -7.93 4.20 -34.98
N VAL A 101 -8.97 3.47 -35.37
CA VAL A 101 -9.05 2.91 -36.71
C VAL A 101 -8.98 4.12 -37.64
N LYS A 102 -7.84 4.28 -38.32
CA LYS A 102 -7.74 5.22 -39.44
C LYS A 102 -8.68 4.70 -40.53
N ASN A 103 -9.93 5.17 -40.54
CA ASN A 103 -10.74 5.05 -41.74
C ASN A 103 -10.03 5.87 -42.82
N LYS A 104 -9.35 5.17 -43.73
CA LYS A 104 -8.86 5.75 -44.97
C LYS A 104 -10.08 6.23 -45.75
N MET A 105 -10.19 7.55 -45.92
CA MET A 105 -10.96 8.11 -47.05
C MET A 105 -10.21 7.83 -48.35
#